data_AF-A0A0Q4X1U0-F1
#
_entry.id   AF-A0A0Q4X1U0-F1
#
_cell.length_a   1.000
_cell.length_b   1.000
_cell.length_c   1.000
_cell.angle_alpha   90.00
_cell.angle_beta   90.00
_cell.angle_gamma   90.00
#
_symmetry.space_group_name_H-M   'P 1'
#
loop_
_entity.id
_entity.type
_entity.pdbx_description
1 polymer ?
#
loop_
_entity_poly.entity_id
_entity_poly.type
_entity_poly.pdbx_seq_one_letter_code
_entity_poly.pdbx_strand_id
1 'polypeptide(L)'
;MGLRIFGYICLGIICAAIVIPATFLCYWLADRHIPVEVGRTEVLTPVVKPGGKLIIRQTVKYLRDCRGHVDRVLYDAHTHRKWLSDVDYERPPRGLGEHVITFVEDVPSYFEAGDASYRAVPVYACNLVHQYLWPLTRDETVIRFKIEGTPF
;
A
#
# COMPACT_ATOMS: atom_id res chain seq x y z
N MET A 1 -40.35 8.00 -42.93
CA MET A 1 -40.17 7.27 -41.66
C MET A 1 -38.71 6.92 -41.35
N GLY A 2 -37.91 6.45 -42.34
CA GLY A 2 -36.51 6.03 -42.12
C GLY A 2 -35.59 7.07 -41.48
N LEU A 3 -35.66 8.35 -41.87
CA LEU A 3 -34.78 9.40 -41.32
C LEU A 3 -34.97 9.65 -39.82
N ARG A 4 -36.21 9.55 -39.32
CA ARG A 4 -36.52 9.71 -37.89
C ARG A 4 -36.01 8.51 -37.09
N ILE A 5 -36.20 7.31 -37.61
CA ILE A 5 -35.70 6.07 -36.99
C ILE A 5 -34.16 6.11 -36.89
N PHE A 6 -33.49 6.53 -37.97
CA PHE A 6 -32.04 6.73 -37.98
C PHE A 6 -31.60 7.77 -36.93
N GLY A 7 -32.30 8.91 -36.84
CA GLY A 7 -32.02 9.93 -35.82
C GLY A 7 -32.13 9.39 -34.38
N TYR A 8 -33.17 8.60 -34.08
CA TYR A 8 -33.32 8.00 -32.75
C TYR A 8 -32.27 6.93 -32.45
N ILE A 9 -31.85 6.15 -33.45
CA ILE A 9 -30.77 5.17 -33.30
C ILE A 9 -29.45 5.89 -32.99
N CYS A 10 -29.11 6.94 -33.75
CA CYS A 10 -27.90 7.73 -33.52
C CYS A 10 -27.91 8.39 -32.13
N LEU A 11 -29.04 9.00 -31.73
CA LEU A 11 -29.18 9.58 -30.40
C LEU A 11 -29.02 8.50 -29.31
N GLY A 12 -29.63 7.33 -29.49
CA GLY A 12 -29.50 6.20 -28.57
C GLY A 12 -28.06 5.74 -28.41
N ILE A 13 -27.31 5.63 -29.51
CA ILE A 13 -25.89 5.26 -29.49
C ILE A 13 -25.06 6.32 -28.75
N ILE A 14 -25.27 7.60 -29.04
CA ILE A 14 -24.55 8.71 -28.38
C ILE A 14 -24.86 8.72 -26.88
N CYS A 15 -26.14 8.63 -26.50
CA CYS A 15 -26.54 8.58 -25.10
C CYS A 15 -25.94 7.37 -24.39
N ALA A 16 -25.98 6.18 -24.99
CA ALA A 16 -25.38 4.97 -24.42
C ALA A 16 -23.86 5.12 -24.26
N ALA A 17 -23.18 5.67 -25.27
CA ALA A 17 -21.74 5.91 -25.24
C ALA A 17 -21.31 6.93 -24.18
N ILE A 18 -22.21 7.80 -23.70
CA ILE A 18 -21.94 8.72 -22.60
C ILE A 18 -22.30 8.10 -21.25
N VAL A 19 -23.52 7.55 -21.15
CA VAL A 19 -24.05 7.05 -19.87
C VAL A 19 -23.26 5.83 -19.40
N ILE A 20 -22.94 4.90 -20.29
CA ILE A 20 -22.23 3.66 -19.90
C ILE A 20 -20.86 3.98 -19.28
N PRO A 21 -19.94 4.72 -19.95
CA PRO A 21 -18.66 5.07 -19.34
C PRO A 21 -18.82 5.92 -18.08
N ALA A 22 -19.78 6.85 -18.05
CA ALA A 22 -20.04 7.65 -16.85
C ALA A 22 -20.45 6.76 -15.67
N THR A 23 -21.32 5.77 -15.88
CA THR A 23 -21.72 4.83 -14.83
C THR A 23 -20.53 4.00 -14.34
N PHE A 24 -19.69 3.48 -15.24
CA PHE A 24 -18.50 2.71 -14.84
C PHE A 24 -17.48 3.58 -14.08
N LEU A 25 -17.25 4.82 -14.54
CA LEU A 25 -16.35 5.76 -13.84
C LEU A 25 -16.89 6.12 -12.46
N CYS A 26 -18.19 6.43 -12.34
CA CYS A 26 -18.83 6.70 -11.06
C CYS A 26 -18.74 5.49 -10.12
N TYR A 27 -18.94 4.27 -10.63
CA TYR A 27 -18.79 3.05 -9.86
C TYR A 27 -17.35 2.86 -9.35
N TRP A 28 -16.34 3.07 -10.21
CA TRP A 28 -14.93 2.98 -9.81
C TRP A 28 -14.50 4.09 -8.85
N LEU A 29 -15.05 5.30 -9.00
CA LEU A 29 -14.81 6.40 -8.06
C LEU A 29 -15.42 6.12 -6.68
N ALA A 30 -16.61 5.50 -6.64
CA ALA A 30 -17.29 5.14 -5.41
C ALA A 30 -16.61 3.98 -4.66
N ASP A 31 -15.88 3.12 -5.36
CA ASP A 31 -15.19 1.98 -4.75
C ASP A 31 -13.92 2.42 -4.00
N ARG A 32 -14.04 2.62 -2.69
CA ARG A 32 -12.91 3.00 -1.81
C ARG A 32 -12.53 1.92 -0.80
N HIS A 33 -12.88 0.66 -1.06
CA HIS A 33 -12.58 -0.43 -0.14
C HIS A 33 -11.09 -0.78 -0.15
N ILE A 34 -10.45 -0.70 1.01
CA ILE A 34 -9.03 -1.01 1.19
C ILE A 34 -8.79 -2.50 0.90
N PRO A 35 -7.84 -2.86 0.01
CA PRO A 35 -7.67 -4.24 -0.45
C PRO A 35 -6.86 -5.12 0.52
N VAL A 36 -6.23 -4.54 1.55
CA VAL A 36 -5.32 -5.24 2.46
C VAL A 36 -5.52 -4.81 3.91
N GLU A 37 -5.78 -5.80 4.78
CA GLU A 37 -5.82 -5.62 6.23
C GLU A 37 -4.52 -6.13 6.86
N VAL A 38 -3.97 -5.39 7.83
CA VAL A 38 -2.86 -5.85 8.66
C VAL A 38 -3.43 -6.17 10.03
N GLY A 39 -3.48 -7.45 10.37
CA GLY A 39 -4.09 -7.93 11.61
C GLY A 39 -3.17 -7.77 12.82
N ARG A 40 -2.05 -8.50 12.82
CA ARG A 40 -1.08 -8.49 13.93
C ARG A 40 0.31 -8.15 13.42
N THR A 41 1.02 -7.31 14.15
CA THR A 41 2.43 -7.02 13.91
C THR A 41 3.23 -7.35 15.16
N GLU A 42 4.29 -8.14 15.00
CA GLU A 42 5.22 -8.55 16.04
C GLU A 42 6.64 -8.17 15.63
N VAL A 43 7.35 -7.46 16.51
CA VAL A 43 8.77 -7.18 16.34
C VAL A 43 9.55 -8.28 17.05
N LEU A 44 10.18 -9.17 16.28
CA LEU A 44 10.92 -10.31 16.84
C LEU A 44 12.27 -9.87 17.45
N THR A 45 12.80 -8.74 17.00
CA THR A 45 14.01 -8.11 17.54
C THR A 45 13.68 -6.69 18.03
N PRO A 46 13.04 -6.53 19.20
CA PRO A 46 12.60 -5.22 19.69
C PRO A 46 13.75 -4.28 20.06
N VAL A 47 14.94 -4.83 20.30
CA VAL A 47 16.20 -4.10 20.54
C VAL A 47 17.22 -4.58 19.52
N VAL A 48 17.82 -3.66 18.77
CA VAL A 48 18.74 -3.96 17.66
C VAL A 48 20.01 -3.13 17.81
N LYS A 49 21.19 -3.74 17.62
CA LYS A 49 22.46 -2.98 17.56
C LYS A 49 22.54 -2.17 16.26
N PRO A 50 23.26 -1.04 16.23
CA PRO A 50 23.63 -0.38 14.98
C PRO A 50 24.32 -1.40 14.05
N GLY A 51 23.90 -1.47 12.78
CA GLY A 51 24.37 -2.49 11.82
C GLY A 51 23.71 -3.86 11.98
N GLY A 52 22.81 -4.02 12.96
CA GLY A 52 22.06 -5.24 13.22
C GLY A 52 20.86 -5.42 12.29
N LYS A 53 20.06 -6.46 12.59
CA LYS A 53 18.88 -6.82 11.78
C LYS A 53 17.61 -6.62 12.57
N LEU A 54 16.69 -5.86 11.99
CA LEU A 54 15.32 -5.73 12.45
C LEU A 54 14.48 -6.83 11.80
N ILE A 55 13.91 -7.72 12.61
CA ILE A 55 13.04 -8.79 12.15
C ILE A 55 11.62 -8.48 12.57
N ILE A 56 10.73 -8.38 11.59
CA ILE A 56 9.31 -8.09 11.81
C ILE A 56 8.48 -9.23 11.23
N ARG A 57 7.47 -9.65 11.99
CA ARG A 57 6.45 -10.60 11.56
C ARG A 57 5.10 -9.91 11.52
N GLN A 58 4.40 -10.00 10.40
CA GLN A 58 3.06 -9.44 10.22
C GLN A 58 2.09 -10.49 9.69
N THR A 59 0.88 -10.49 10.22
CA THR A 59 -0.26 -11.17 9.64
C THR A 59 -0.98 -10.19 8.73
N VAL A 60 -0.96 -10.47 7.44
CA VAL A 60 -1.55 -9.65 6.38
C VAL A 60 -2.66 -10.43 5.71
N LYS A 61 -3.84 -9.82 5.56
CA LYS A 61 -4.98 -10.41 4.88
C LYS A 61 -5.26 -9.64 3.59
N TYR A 62 -5.04 -10.29 2.45
CA TYR A 62 -5.36 -9.75 1.13
C TYR A 62 -6.82 -10.03 0.81
N LEU A 63 -7.61 -8.97 0.71
CA LEU A 63 -9.06 -9.04 0.45
C LEU A 63 -9.38 -8.97 -1.04
N ARG A 64 -8.51 -8.34 -1.83
CA ARG A 64 -8.73 -8.08 -3.27
C ARG A 64 -7.45 -8.26 -4.07
N ASP A 65 -7.62 -8.65 -5.33
CA ASP A 65 -6.51 -8.80 -6.28
C ASP A 65 -6.21 -7.44 -6.93
N CYS A 66 -5.37 -6.66 -6.27
CA CYS A 66 -4.99 -5.31 -6.70
C CYS A 66 -3.48 -5.14 -6.75
N ARG A 67 -3.02 -4.20 -7.58
CA ARG A 67 -1.64 -3.74 -7.57
C ARG A 67 -1.36 -3.00 -6.26
N GLY A 68 -0.18 -3.24 -5.68
CA GLY A 68 0.30 -2.53 -4.51
C GLY A 68 1.71 -2.01 -4.72
N HIS A 69 1.96 -0.83 -4.16
CA HIS A 69 3.27 -0.21 -4.00
C HIS A 69 3.41 0.18 -2.54
N VAL A 70 4.54 -0.13 -1.91
CA VAL A 70 4.76 0.19 -0.49
C VAL A 70 6.11 0.87 -0.36
N ASP A 71 6.07 2.16 -0.06
CA ASP A 71 7.24 2.93 0.34
C ASP A 71 7.62 2.52 1.76
N ARG A 72 8.91 2.32 1.99
CA ARG A 72 9.42 1.84 3.28
C ARG A 72 10.62 2.65 3.73
N VAL A 73 10.63 3.02 5.01
CA VAL A 73 11.68 3.87 5.58
C VAL A 73 11.92 3.51 7.04
N LEU A 74 13.20 3.55 7.44
CA LEU A 74 13.62 3.48 8.84
C LEU A 74 13.99 4.88 9.32
N TYR A 75 13.63 5.19 10.56
CA TYR A 75 14.02 6.39 11.29
C TYR A 75 14.66 6.02 12.62
N ASP A 76 15.66 6.79 13.04
CA ASP A 76 16.16 6.78 14.41
C ASP A 76 15.61 7.97 15.23
N ALA A 77 16.06 8.10 16.49
CA ALA A 77 15.66 9.18 17.38
C ALA A 77 16.22 10.55 16.96
N HIS A 78 17.30 10.56 16.18
CA HIS A 78 18.11 11.74 15.86
C HIS A 78 17.90 12.21 14.42
N THR A 79 16.73 11.91 13.84
CA THR A 79 16.27 12.34 12.52
C THR A 79 16.99 11.71 11.32
N HIS A 80 17.88 10.73 11.54
CA HIS A 80 18.42 9.95 10.43
C HIS A 80 17.31 9.10 9.81
N ARG A 81 17.36 8.99 8.47
CA ARG A 81 16.45 8.14 7.71
C ARG A 81 17.21 7.24 6.75
N LYS A 82 16.69 6.03 6.56
CA LYS A 82 17.11 5.12 5.49
C LYS A 82 15.88 4.68 4.71
N TRP A 83 15.85 5.02 3.43
CA TRP A 83 14.91 4.44 2.49
C TRP A 83 15.26 2.96 2.30
N LEU A 84 14.27 2.11 2.46
CA LEU A 84 14.37 0.69 2.16
C LEU A 84 13.92 0.47 0.71
N SER A 85 14.15 -0.74 0.18
CA SER A 85 13.61 -1.05 -1.14
C SER A 85 12.08 -1.03 -1.10
N ASP A 86 11.45 -0.50 -2.14
CA ASP A 86 10.00 -0.52 -2.21
C ASP A 86 9.49 -1.94 -2.43
N VAL A 87 8.25 -2.19 -2.02
CA VAL A 87 7.57 -3.46 -2.31
C VAL A 87 6.49 -3.19 -3.35
N ASP A 88 6.80 -3.58 -4.59
CA ASP A 88 5.90 -3.53 -5.72
C ASP A 88 5.34 -4.90 -6.06
N TYR A 89 4.04 -4.97 -6.33
CA TYR A 89 3.42 -6.16 -6.89
C TYR A 89 2.20 -5.80 -7.73
N GLU A 90 2.02 -6.50 -8.85
CA GLU A 90 0.82 -6.37 -9.69
C GLU A 90 -0.41 -7.04 -9.05
N ARG A 91 -0.18 -8.08 -8.26
CA ARG A 91 -1.19 -8.91 -7.59
C ARG A 91 -0.66 -9.39 -6.23
N PRO A 92 -1.52 -9.72 -5.25
CA PRO A 92 -1.10 -10.20 -3.95
C PRO A 92 -0.05 -11.32 -4.07
N PRO A 93 1.15 -11.17 -3.48
CA PRO A 93 2.27 -12.06 -3.74
C PRO A 93 2.03 -13.50 -3.25
N ARG A 94 1.05 -13.71 -2.37
CA ARG A 94 0.69 -15.03 -1.81
C ARG A 94 -0.76 -15.44 -2.11
N GLY A 95 -1.43 -14.71 -3.03
CA GLY A 95 -2.85 -14.87 -3.29
C GLY A 95 -3.73 -14.15 -2.28
N LEU A 96 -5.04 -14.41 -2.39
CA LEU A 96 -6.06 -13.86 -1.48
C LEU A 96 -6.13 -14.67 -0.19
N GLY A 97 -6.50 -14.01 0.90
CA GLY A 97 -6.61 -14.63 2.22
C GLY A 97 -5.56 -14.12 3.21
N GLU A 98 -5.46 -14.81 4.33
CA GLU A 98 -4.59 -14.45 5.44
C GLU A 98 -3.24 -15.15 5.33
N HIS A 99 -2.16 -14.38 5.49
CA HIS A 99 -0.79 -14.87 5.41
C HIS A 99 0.10 -14.25 6.48
N VAL A 100 1.01 -15.05 7.02
CA VAL A 100 2.07 -14.58 7.91
C VAL A 100 3.32 -14.28 7.10
N ILE A 101 3.72 -13.03 7.06
CA ILE A 101 4.91 -12.54 6.37
C ILE A 101 5.95 -12.18 7.42
N THR A 102 7.17 -12.67 7.24
CA THR A 102 8.32 -12.26 8.07
C THR A 102 9.34 -11.63 7.13
N PHE A 103 9.79 -10.42 7.46
CA PHE A 103 10.80 -9.70 6.71
C PHE A 103 11.91 -9.20 7.63
N VAL A 104 13.07 -8.98 7.03
CA VAL A 104 14.32 -8.66 7.72
C VAL A 104 14.90 -7.42 7.07
N GLU A 105 15.13 -6.39 7.86
CA GLU A 105 15.68 -5.11 7.40
C GLU A 105 16.99 -4.83 8.13
N ASP A 106 18.01 -4.43 7.38
CA ASP A 106 19.31 -4.06 7.96
C ASP A 106 19.24 -2.64 8.54
N VAL A 107 19.43 -2.53 9.86
CA VAL A 107 19.53 -1.26 10.56
C VAL A 107 20.92 -0.67 10.30
N PRO A 108 21.04 0.58 9.80
CA PRO A 108 22.34 1.15 9.52
C PRO A 108 23.25 1.24 10.74
N SER A 109 24.56 1.14 10.52
CA SER A 109 25.56 1.32 11.57
C SER A 109 25.69 2.77 12.05
N TYR A 110 25.24 3.74 11.23
CA TYR A 110 25.24 5.17 11.57
C TYR A 110 24.00 5.60 12.36
N PHE A 111 23.04 4.70 12.61
CA PHE A 111 21.90 5.03 13.47
C PHE A 111 22.34 5.09 14.92
N GLU A 112 21.86 6.12 15.61
CA GLU A 112 22.23 6.36 17.01
C GLU A 112 21.31 5.61 17.98
N ALA A 113 21.77 5.45 19.21
CA ALA A 113 21.02 4.79 20.27
C ALA A 113 19.72 5.55 20.59
N GLY A 114 18.64 4.81 20.89
CA GLY A 114 17.35 5.41 21.25
C GLY A 114 16.15 4.74 20.59
N ASP A 115 15.02 5.44 20.60
CA ASP A 115 13.79 4.98 19.97
C ASP A 115 13.89 5.13 18.44
N ALA A 116 13.49 4.08 17.73
CA ALA A 116 13.50 4.04 16.29
C ALA A 116 12.15 3.57 15.75
N SER A 117 11.88 3.88 14.48
CA SER A 117 10.65 3.47 13.83
C SER A 117 10.87 3.00 12.41
N TYR A 118 10.26 1.87 12.07
CA TYR A 118 9.99 1.47 10.70
C TYR A 118 8.64 2.04 10.30
N ARG A 119 8.57 2.67 9.12
CA ARG A 119 7.32 3.16 8.54
C ARG A 119 7.13 2.56 7.16
N ALA A 120 5.91 2.08 6.91
CA ALA A 120 5.48 1.63 5.60
C ALA A 120 4.23 2.39 5.16
N VAL A 121 4.28 2.97 3.97
CA VAL A 121 3.19 3.76 3.38
C VAL A 121 2.68 3.02 2.14
N PRO A 122 1.60 2.24 2.27
CA PRO A 122 1.09 1.46 1.16
C PRO A 122 0.11 2.28 0.30
N VAL A 123 0.26 2.11 -1.01
CA VAL A 123 -0.60 2.66 -2.05
C VAL A 123 -1.09 1.50 -2.93
N TYR A 124 -2.39 1.46 -3.21
CA TYR A 124 -3.01 0.39 -3.98
C TYR A 124 -3.80 0.92 -5.18
N ALA A 125 -3.84 0.12 -6.24
CA ALA A 125 -4.63 0.37 -7.43
C ALA A 125 -5.39 -0.90 -7.87
N CYS A 126 -6.72 -0.85 -7.77
CA CYS A 126 -7.61 -1.95 -8.16
C CYS A 126 -8.31 -1.75 -9.51
N ASN A 127 -8.30 -0.53 -10.04
CA ASN A 127 -8.93 -0.14 -11.30
C ASN A 127 -8.17 1.05 -11.91
N LEU A 128 -8.55 1.47 -13.12
CA LEU A 128 -7.88 2.56 -13.83
C LEU A 128 -7.98 3.91 -13.11
N VAL A 129 -9.10 4.19 -12.44
CA VAL A 129 -9.25 5.43 -11.66
C VAL A 129 -8.24 5.45 -10.51
N HIS A 130 -8.08 4.34 -9.80
CA HIS A 130 -7.08 4.25 -8.73
C HIS A 130 -5.65 4.35 -9.26
N GLN A 131 -5.37 3.82 -10.44
CA GLN A 131 -4.03 3.85 -11.01
C GLN A 131 -3.59 5.25 -11.45
N TYR A 132 -4.50 6.07 -12.00
CA TYR A 132 -4.11 7.31 -12.69
C TYR A 132 -4.64 8.59 -12.05
N LEU A 133 -5.75 8.53 -11.31
CA LEU A 133 -6.43 9.72 -10.79
C LEU A 133 -6.40 9.75 -9.26
N TRP A 134 -6.80 8.66 -8.61
CA TRP A 134 -7.01 8.66 -7.18
C TRP A 134 -6.68 7.31 -6.52
N PRO A 135 -5.41 7.06 -6.22
CA PRO A 135 -4.98 5.82 -5.56
C PRO A 135 -5.69 5.56 -4.23
N LEU A 136 -5.75 4.28 -3.86
CA LEU A 136 -6.20 3.87 -2.54
C LEU A 136 -5.00 3.92 -1.60
N THR A 137 -5.06 4.78 -0.58
CA THR A 137 -4.03 4.86 0.45
C THR A 137 -4.59 4.33 1.77
N ARG A 138 -3.71 3.80 2.61
CA ARG A 138 -4.00 3.48 4.01
C ARG A 138 -3.08 4.30 4.90
N ASP A 139 -3.47 4.49 6.14
CA ASP A 139 -2.60 5.01 7.19
C ASP A 139 -1.26 4.27 7.23
N GLU A 140 -0.22 5.05 7.50
CA GLU A 140 1.14 4.55 7.62
C GLU A 140 1.22 3.49 8.73
N THR A 141 1.95 2.41 8.43
CA THR A 141 2.23 1.38 9.43
C THR A 141 3.50 1.74 10.15
N VAL A 142 3.37 2.21 11.38
CA VAL A 142 4.50 2.61 12.22
C VAL A 142 4.82 1.49 13.22
N ILE A 143 6.01 0.93 13.10
CA ILE A 143 6.52 -0.12 13.97
C ILE A 143 7.68 0.46 14.76
N ARG A 144 7.54 0.49 16.09
CA ARG A 144 8.55 1.05 16.99
C ARG A 144 9.48 -0.04 17.49
N PHE A 145 10.77 0.28 17.58
CA PHE A 145 11.82 -0.58 18.15
C PHE A 145 12.89 0.30 18.80
N LYS A 146 13.87 -0.31 19.47
CA LYS A 146 14.98 0.41 20.11
C LYS A 146 16.32 0.06 19.48
N ILE A 147 17.19 1.04 19.40
CA ILE A 147 18.58 0.87 18.97
C ILE A 147 19.46 0.82 20.21
N GLU A 148 20.23 -0.25 20.36
CA GLU A 148 21.12 -0.47 21.48
C GLU A 148 22.30 0.49 21.45
N GLY A 149 22.59 1.11 22.59
CA GLY A 149 23.79 1.91 22.80
C GLY A 149 23.62 2.83 24.00
N THR A 150 24.72 3.43 24.44
CA THR A 150 24.68 4.53 25.42
C THR A 150 24.24 5.80 24.69
N PRO A 151 23.20 6.51 25.16
CA PRO A 151 22.95 7.86 24.67
C PRO A 151 24.21 8.69 24.95
N PHE A 152 24.74 9.35 23.91
CA PHE A 152 25.87 10.27 24.06
C PHE A 152 25.44 11.55 24.78
#